data_AF-X0YFK6-F1
#
_entry.id   AF-X0YFK6-F1
#
_cell.length_a   1.000
_cell.length_b   1.000
_cell.length_c   1.000
_cell.angle_alpha   90.00
_cell.angle_beta   90.00
_cell.angle_gamma   90.00
#
_symmetry.space_group_name_H-M   'P 1'
#
loop_
_entity.id
_entity.type
_entity.pdbx_description
1 polymer ?
#
loop_
_entity_poly.entity_id
_entity_poly.type
_entity_poly.pdbx_seq_one_letter_code
_entity_poly.pdbx_strand_id
1 'polypeptide(L)'
;MSYFESRLPVDIENIDEIKNRLKFCEQLGIKNIILEPKNEIDRVPSDIRCKVENELKINIYFRINLRLKTIEEFKKKIKKFNNF
;
A
#
# COMPACT_ATOMS: atom_id res chain seq x y z
N MET A 1 -9.70 19.78 -7.79
CA MET A 1 -9.10 19.02 -6.68
C MET A 1 -9.66 17.60 -6.69
N SER A 2 -9.03 16.70 -7.45
CA SER A 2 -9.47 15.31 -7.57
C SER A 2 -8.81 14.47 -6.46
N TYR A 3 -9.36 14.55 -5.24
CA TYR A 3 -8.89 13.80 -4.06
C TYR A 3 -9.49 12.40 -3.95
N PHE A 4 -10.08 11.85 -5.03
CA PHE A 4 -10.44 10.44 -5.03
C PHE A 4 -9.18 9.60 -5.24
N GLU A 5 -8.41 9.46 -4.17
CA GLU A 5 -7.43 8.38 -4.03
C GLU A 5 -8.22 7.09 -3.78
N SER A 6 -8.24 6.19 -4.76
CA SER A 6 -8.86 4.88 -4.57
C SER A 6 -7.95 4.04 -3.67
N ARG A 7 -8.37 3.85 -2.42
CA ARG A 7 -7.71 2.90 -1.51
C ARG A 7 -8.05 1.49 -1.93
N LEU A 8 -7.02 0.67 -2.11
CA LEU A 8 -7.14 -0.68 -2.60
C LEU A 8 -6.48 -1.65 -1.60
N PRO A 9 -7.29 -2.31 -0.75
CA PRO A 9 -6.79 -3.35 0.12
C PRO A 9 -6.31 -4.55 -0.69
N VAL A 10 -5.03 -4.94 -0.58
CA VAL A 10 -4.39 -6.00 -1.37
C VAL A 10 -3.60 -6.95 -0.48
N ASP A 11 -3.45 -8.19 -0.93
CA ASP A 11 -2.37 -9.04 -0.43
C ASP A 11 -1.07 -8.65 -1.16
N ILE A 12 -0.11 -8.12 -0.41
CA ILE A 12 1.12 -7.54 -0.99
C ILE A 12 2.04 -8.60 -1.62
N GLU A 13 1.86 -9.86 -1.22
CA GLU A 13 2.63 -11.00 -1.72
C GLU A 13 2.08 -11.50 -3.07
N ASN A 14 0.81 -11.21 -3.39
CA ASN A 14 0.16 -11.61 -4.62
C ASN A 14 0.27 -10.52 -5.70
N ILE A 15 1.44 -10.43 -6.32
CA ILE A 15 1.72 -9.43 -7.36
C ILE A 15 0.75 -9.51 -8.55
N ASP A 16 0.37 -10.72 -8.96
CA ASP A 16 -0.51 -10.91 -10.12
C ASP A 16 -1.92 -10.38 -9.84
N GLU A 17 -2.45 -10.59 -8.62
CA GLU A 17 -3.71 -9.98 -8.19
C GLU A 17 -3.62 -8.44 -8.22
N ILE A 18 -2.54 -7.89 -7.67
CA ILE A 18 -2.32 -6.43 -7.63
C ILE A 18 -2.34 -5.88 -9.06
N LYS A 19 -1.55 -6.45 -9.97
CA LYS A 19 -1.47 -6.00 -11.37
C LYS A 19 -2.82 -6.04 -12.07
N ASN A 20 -3.58 -7.13 -11.92
CA ASN A 20 -4.90 -7.27 -12.52
C ASN A 20 -5.87 -6.18 -12.03
N ARG A 21 -5.87 -5.90 -10.73
CA ARG A 21 -6.75 -4.86 -10.15
C ARG A 21 -6.31 -3.45 -10.56
N LEU A 22 -5.01 -3.20 -10.59
CA LEU A 22 -4.48 -1.91 -11.02
C LEU A 22 -4.77 -1.62 -12.50
N LYS A 23 -4.67 -2.64 -13.37
CA LYS A 23 -5.06 -2.54 -14.78
C LYS A 23 -6.55 -2.22 -14.92
N PHE A 24 -7.40 -2.85 -14.12
CA PHE A 24 -8.83 -2.51 -14.08
C PHE A 24 -9.05 -1.06 -13.64
N CYS A 25 -8.33 -0.58 -12.62
CA CYS A 25 -8.41 0.82 -12.20
C CYS A 25 -7.93 1.80 -13.27
N GLU A 26 -6.86 1.47 -14.00
CA GLU A 26 -6.39 2.25 -15.15
C GLU A 26 -7.47 2.35 -16.24
N GLN A 27 -8.16 1.25 -16.55
CA GLN A 27 -9.28 1.23 -17.50
C GLN A 27 -10.46 2.12 -17.05
N LEU A 28 -10.66 2.27 -15.74
CA LEU A 28 -11.66 3.18 -15.16
C LEU A 28 -11.19 4.65 -15.14
N GLY A 29 -9.97 4.95 -15.59
CA GLY A 29 -9.41 6.30 -15.59
C GLY A 29 -8.94 6.77 -14.21
N ILE A 30 -8.79 5.86 -13.25
CA ILE A 30 -8.28 6.18 -11.91
C ILE A 30 -6.77 6.39 -12.01
N LYS A 31 -6.33 7.60 -11.67
CA LYS A 31 -4.91 8.00 -11.81
C LYS A 31 -4.10 7.83 -10.54
N ASN A 32 -4.73 7.81 -9.37
CA ASN A 32 -4.04 7.77 -8.07
C ASN A 32 -4.62 6.62 -7.24
N ILE A 33 -3.77 5.68 -6.85
CA ILE A 33 -4.18 4.50 -6.09
C ILE A 33 -3.30 4.37 -4.86
N ILE A 34 -3.93 4.12 -3.72
CA ILE A 34 -3.22 3.76 -2.48
C ILE A 34 -3.38 2.26 -2.29
N LEU A 35 -2.29 1.52 -2.40
CA LEU A 35 -2.25 0.11 -2.02
C LEU A 35 -2.16 0.00 -0.50
N GLU A 36 -3.11 -0.72 0.08
CA GLU A 36 -3.19 -1.01 1.51
C GLU A 36 -2.96 -2.50 1.75
N PRO A 37 -1.78 -2.92 2.23
CA PRO A 37 -1.52 -4.31 2.59
C PRO A 37 -2.53 -4.80 3.63
N LYS A 38 -3.16 -5.95 3.37
CA LYS A 38 -4.06 -6.61 4.33
C LYS A 38 -3.30 -7.30 5.46
N ASN A 39 -2.06 -7.70 5.19
CA ASN A 39 -1.18 -8.40 6.13
C ASN A 39 -0.49 -7.39 7.05
N GLU A 40 -0.12 -7.84 8.25
CA GLU A 40 0.66 -7.03 9.19
C GLU A 40 2.10 -6.90 8.70
N ILE A 41 2.36 -5.92 7.84
CA ILE A 41 3.71 -5.56 7.40
C ILE A 41 4.11 -4.22 8.03
N ASP A 42 5.37 -4.10 8.44
CA ASP A 42 5.90 -2.83 8.95
C ASP A 42 6.48 -1.95 7.81
N ARG A 43 6.81 -2.56 6.67
CA ARG A 43 7.32 -1.89 5.46
C ARG A 43 6.95 -2.68 4.21
N VAL A 44 6.62 -1.98 3.11
CA VAL A 44 6.50 -2.60 1.79
C VAL A 44 7.92 -2.90 1.27
N PRO A 45 8.23 -4.14 0.89
CA PRO A 45 9.54 -4.47 0.33
C PRO A 45 9.81 -3.68 -0.96
N SER A 46 11.06 -3.25 -1.16
CA SER A 46 11.49 -2.49 -2.35
C SER A 46 11.17 -3.21 -3.65
N ASP A 47 11.33 -4.52 -3.67
CA ASP A 47 11.16 -5.33 -4.87
C ASP A 47 9.70 -5.35 -5.33
N ILE A 48 8.75 -5.35 -4.37
CA ILE A 48 7.32 -5.26 -4.66
C ILE A 48 7.00 -3.90 -5.25
N ARG A 49 7.55 -2.83 -4.66
CA ARG A 49 7.36 -1.47 -5.14
C ARG A 49 7.82 -1.32 -6.60
N CYS A 50 9.02 -1.78 -6.91
CA CYS A 50 9.55 -1.76 -8.29
C CYS A 50 8.68 -2.58 -9.25
N LYS A 51 8.22 -3.77 -8.86
CA LYS A 51 7.39 -4.64 -9.71
C LYS A 51 6.03 -4.04 -10.04
N VAL A 52 5.49 -3.21 -9.15
CA VAL A 52 4.13 -2.67 -9.26
C VAL A 52 4.11 -1.30 -9.93
N GLU A 53 5.15 -0.47 -9.72
CA GLU A 53 5.25 0.87 -10.31
C GLU A 53 5.61 0.87 -11.81
N ASN A 54 6.28 -0.16 -12.31
CA ASN A 54 6.88 -0.14 -13.66
C ASN A 54 5.92 -0.45 -14.83
N GLU A 55 4.67 -0.82 -14.59
CA GLU A 55 3.82 -1.43 -15.63
C GLU A 55 2.60 -0.59 -16.05
N LEU A 56 2.26 0.50 -15.36
CA LEU A 56 0.96 1.15 -15.52
C LEU A 56 1.05 2.69 -15.46
N LYS A 57 0.13 3.39 -16.14
CA LYS A 57 0.06 4.87 -16.16
C LYS A 57 -0.71 5.44 -14.97
N ILE A 58 -0.49 4.86 -13.80
CA ILE A 58 -1.13 5.24 -12.54
C ILE A 58 -0.08 5.59 -11.50
N ASN A 59 -0.38 6.58 -10.67
CA ASN A 59 0.44 6.92 -9.51
C ASN A 59 0.06 5.97 -8.38
N ILE A 60 1.06 5.20 -7.92
CA ILE A 60 0.89 4.20 -6.88
C ILE A 60 1.51 4.71 -5.61
N TYR A 61 0.70 4.75 -4.56
CA TYR A 61 1.11 5.08 -3.21
C TYR A 61 0.91 3.85 -2.33
N PHE A 62 1.65 3.77 -1.24
CA PHE A 62 1.52 2.69 -0.28
C PHE A 62 1.14 3.26 1.07
N ARG A 63 0.13 2.65 1.70
CA ARG A 63 -0.26 3.00 3.06
C ARG A 63 -0.24 1.75 3.91
N ILE A 64 0.65 1.76 4.89
CA ILE A 64 0.77 0.69 5.88
C ILE A 64 -0.14 1.04 7.05
N ASN A 65 -1.12 0.18 7.30
CA ASN A 65 -2.02 0.35 8.43
C ASN A 65 -1.45 -0.38 9.65
N LEU A 66 -1.13 0.40 10.70
CA LEU A 66 -0.72 -0.16 11.99
C LEU A 66 -1.91 -0.82 12.67
N ARG A 67 -1.95 -2.15 12.66
CA ARG A 67 -2.85 -2.92 13.52
C ARG A 67 -2.19 -3.09 14.89
N LEU A 68 -2.89 -2.67 15.92
CA LEU A 68 -2.39 -2.60 17.29
C LEU A 68 -3.43 -3.28 18.16
N LYS A 69 -3.02 -4.29 18.94
CA LYS A 69 -3.93 -4.98 19.85
C LYS A 69 -3.90 -4.35 21.24
N THR A 70 -2.77 -3.74 21.61
CA THR A 70 -2.58 -3.10 22.91
C THR A 70 -1.85 -1.75 22.81
N ILE A 71 -1.97 -0.93 23.85
CA ILE A 71 -1.29 0.36 23.93
C ILE A 71 0.22 0.19 24.15
N GLU A 72 0.64 -0.92 24.77
CA GLU A 72 2.04 -1.30 24.94
C GLU A 72 2.68 -1.66 23.60
N GLU A 73 1.98 -2.43 22.75
CA GLU A 73 2.42 -2.71 21.38
C GLU A 73 2.55 -1.43 20.57
N PHE A 74 1.59 -0.52 20.70
CA PHE A 74 1.65 0.79 20.06
C PHE A 74 2.90 1.56 20.49
N LYS A 75 3.11 1.73 21.79
CA LYS A 75 4.31 2.41 22.33
C LYS A 75 5.60 1.77 21.82
N LYS A 76 5.69 0.43 21.74
CA LYS A 76 6.86 -0.28 21.19
C LYS A 76 7.06 -0.02 19.70
N LYS A 77 5.99 -0.08 18.88
CA LYS A 77 6.07 0.15 17.44
C LYS A 77 6.44 1.60 17.11
N ILE A 78 5.79 2.59 17.74
CA ILE A 78 6.11 4.01 17.49
C ILE A 78 7.54 4.35 17.92
N LYS A 79 8.04 3.78 19.03
CA LYS A 79 9.44 3.99 19.44
C LYS A 79 10.45 3.63 18.34
N LYS A 80 10.19 2.60 17.53
CA LYS A 80 11.03 2.27 16.35
C LYS A 80 11.05 3.38 15.30
N PHE A 81 9.97 4.15 15.19
CA PHE A 81 9.84 5.27 14.24
C PHE A 81 10.27 6.62 14.84
N ASN A 82 10.43 6.71 16.17
CA ASN A 82 10.79 7.93 16.91
C ASN A 82 12.30 8.09 17.19
N ASN A 83 13.16 7.17 16.77
CA ASN A 83 14.62 7.32 16.90
C ASN A 83 15.18 8.26 15.80
N PHE A 84 14.67 9.48 15.74
CA PHE A 84 15.27 10.61 15.03
C PHE A 84 16.03 11.49 16.02
#